data_AF-A0A2T2ULB4-F1
#
_entry.id   AF-A0A2T2ULB4-F1
#
_cell.length_a   1.000
_cell.length_b   1.000
_cell.length_c   1.000
_cell.angle_alpha   90.00
_cell.angle_beta   90.00
_cell.angle_gamma   90.00
#
_symmetry.space_group_name_H-M   'P 1'
#
loop_
_entity.id
_entity.type
_entity.pdbx_description
1 polymer ?
#
loop_
_entity_poly.entity_id
_entity_poly.type
_entity_poly.pdbx_seq_one_letter_code
_entity_poly.pdbx_strand_id
1 'polypeptide(L)'
;LGFTLHIAFGVGFALLYALVFESWQWATGWLGGLLGVFHGLFILTVVMPMMPDLHPRMASKHHGPTPTRQLEPPGFLGINYGRNTPAITLVAHFLYGVLLGAFY
;
A
#
# COMPACT_ATOMS: atom_id res chain seq x y z
N LEU A 1 1.01 -1.75 16.59
CA LEU A 1 1.51 -0.56 15.84
C LEU A 1 1.27 -0.68 14.34
N GLY A 2 1.78 -1.70 13.64
CA GLY A 2 1.66 -1.81 12.17
C GLY A 2 0.22 -1.68 11.63
N PHE A 3 -0.75 -2.38 12.23
CA PHE A 3 -2.17 -2.25 11.86
C PHE A 3 -2.72 -0.83 12.05
N THR A 4 -2.42 -0.19 13.19
CA THR A 4 -2.84 1.19 13.47
C THR A 4 -2.25 2.18 12.45
N LEU A 5 -0.96 2.04 12.13
CA LEU A 5 -0.30 2.85 11.09
C LEU A 5 -0.95 2.61 9.72
N HIS A 6 -1.27 1.36 9.39
CA HIS A 6 -1.96 1.03 8.14
C HIS A 6 -3.32 1.74 8.03
N ILE A 7 -4.12 1.76 9.10
CA ILE A 7 -5.39 2.52 9.12
C ILE A 7 -5.14 4.02 9.00
N ALA A 8 -4.16 4.57 9.73
CA ALA A 8 -3.82 5.99 9.65
C ALA A 8 -3.39 6.42 8.24
N PHE A 9 -2.56 5.61 7.56
CA PHE A 9 -2.20 5.82 6.16
C PHE A 9 -3.42 5.66 5.24
N GLY A 10 -4.29 4.69 5.49
CA GLY A 10 -5.54 4.52 4.73
C GLY A 10 -6.42 5.77 4.76
N VAL A 11 -6.59 6.37 5.95
CA VAL A 11 -7.29 7.66 6.11
C VAL A 11 -6.53 8.79 5.39
N GLY A 12 -5.21 8.87 5.55
CA GLY A 12 -4.39 9.86 4.83
C GLY A 12 -4.56 9.78 3.31
N PHE A 13 -4.52 8.58 2.74
CA PHE A 13 -4.79 8.37 1.32
C PHE A 13 -6.24 8.69 0.96
N ALA A 14 -7.24 8.38 1.79
CA ALA A 14 -8.63 8.78 1.53
C ALA A 14 -8.77 10.31 1.38
N LEU A 15 -8.08 11.08 2.24
CA LEU A 15 -8.04 12.54 2.13
C LEU A 15 -7.34 12.99 0.84
N LEU A 16 -6.27 12.32 0.41
CA LEU A 16 -5.64 12.61 -0.88
C LEU A 16 -6.59 12.35 -2.06
N TYR A 17 -7.42 11.31 -2.01
CA TYR A 17 -8.42 11.03 -3.05
C TYR A 17 -9.47 12.13 -3.08
N ALA A 18 -9.98 12.52 -1.90
CA ALA A 18 -10.91 13.63 -1.76
C ALA A 18 -10.35 14.92 -2.37
N LEU A 19 -9.08 15.25 -2.11
CA LEU A 19 -8.42 16.41 -2.70
C LEU A 19 -8.35 16.32 -4.23
N VAL A 20 -8.09 15.13 -4.80
CA VAL A 20 -8.11 14.94 -6.25
C VAL A 20 -9.53 15.17 -6.79
N PHE A 21 -10.54 14.57 -6.17
CA PHE A 21 -11.93 14.73 -6.58
C PHE A 21 -12.40 16.18 -6.51
N GLU A 22 -12.09 16.91 -5.44
CA GLU A 22 -12.35 18.36 -5.36
C GLU A 22 -11.58 19.12 -6.44
N SER A 23 -10.28 18.87 -6.60
CA SER A 23 -9.48 19.64 -7.56
C SER A 23 -9.99 19.48 -9.00
N TRP A 24 -10.51 18.30 -9.35
CA TRP A 24 -10.99 18.00 -10.70
C TRP A 24 -12.50 18.22 -10.84
N GLN A 25 -13.20 18.51 -9.73
CA GLN A 25 -14.66 18.62 -9.66
C GLN A 25 -15.34 17.39 -10.29
N TRP A 26 -14.75 16.22 -10.06
CA TRP A 26 -15.18 14.96 -10.67
C TRP A 26 -14.88 13.80 -9.74
N ALA A 27 -15.94 13.14 -9.28
CA ALA A 27 -15.88 11.92 -8.48
C ALA A 27 -16.76 10.85 -9.10
N THR A 28 -16.17 9.70 -9.42
CA THR A 28 -16.90 8.51 -9.85
C THR A 28 -16.20 7.28 -9.30
N GLY A 29 -16.95 6.17 -9.15
CA GLY A 29 -16.36 4.90 -8.73
C GLY A 29 -15.19 4.45 -9.60
N TRP A 30 -15.28 4.58 -10.93
CA TRP A 30 -14.17 4.19 -11.82
C TRP A 30 -12.94 5.08 -11.67
N LEU A 31 -13.11 6.40 -11.54
CA LEU A 31 -12.00 7.31 -11.26
C LEU A 31 -11.33 6.96 -9.93
N GLY A 32 -12.13 6.75 -8.88
CA GLY A 32 -11.62 6.32 -7.59
C GLY A 32 -10.91 4.97 -7.66
N GLY A 33 -11.43 4.02 -8.45
CA GLY A 33 -10.79 2.73 -8.71
C GLY A 33 -9.41 2.87 -9.38
N LEU A 34 -9.27 3.76 -10.36
CA LEU A 34 -7.97 4.06 -10.99
C LEU A 34 -6.97 4.66 -10.00
N LEU A 35 -7.40 5.60 -9.15
CA LEU A 35 -6.58 6.10 -8.04
C LEU A 35 -6.21 4.97 -7.07
N GLY A 36 -7.16 4.06 -6.79
CA GLY A 36 -6.98 2.78 -6.10
C GLY A 36 -5.80 1.97 -6.65
N VAL A 37 -5.82 1.69 -7.95
CA VAL A 37 -4.75 0.94 -8.61
C VAL A 37 -3.41 1.68 -8.49
N PHE A 38 -3.39 3.00 -8.72
CA PHE A 38 -2.17 3.81 -8.55
C PHE A 38 -1.60 3.70 -7.13
N HIS A 39 -2.46 3.84 -6.11
CA HIS A 39 -2.08 3.69 -4.71
C HIS A 39 -1.54 2.27 -4.43
N GLY A 40 -2.23 1.22 -4.86
CA GLY A 40 -1.77 -0.16 -4.70
C GLY A 40 -0.41 -0.40 -5.38
N LEU A 41 -0.20 0.13 -6.59
CA LEU A 41 1.08 0.08 -7.28
C LEU A 41 2.17 0.82 -6.51
N PHE A 42 1.89 2.01 -5.99
CA PHE A 42 2.83 2.75 -5.15
C PHE A 42 3.26 1.94 -3.91
N ILE A 43 2.31 1.31 -3.21
CA ILE A 43 2.64 0.43 -2.07
C ILE A 43 3.52 -0.75 -2.53
N LEU A 44 3.13 -1.44 -3.59
CA LEU A 44 3.83 -2.64 -4.08
C LEU A 44 5.23 -2.36 -4.64
N THR A 45 5.43 -1.21 -5.27
CA THR A 45 6.68 -0.90 -6.01
C THR A 45 7.63 -0.01 -5.21
N VAL A 46 7.12 0.81 -4.29
CA VAL A 46 7.92 1.74 -3.49
C VAL A 46 7.98 1.29 -2.04
N VAL A 47 6.82 1.18 -1.39
CA VAL A 47 6.79 0.94 0.07
C VAL A 47 7.27 -0.47 0.42
N MET A 48 6.84 -1.50 -0.30
CA MET A 48 7.23 -2.89 -0.02
C MET A 48 8.76 -3.08 -0.09
N PRO A 49 9.47 -2.68 -1.15
CA PRO A 49 10.94 -2.74 -1.16
C PRO A 49 11.64 -1.95 -0.05
N MET A 50 11.05 -0.88 0.46
CA MET A 50 11.60 -0.04 1.53
C MET A 50 11.35 -0.58 2.94
N MET A 51 10.50 -1.60 3.10
CA MET A 51 10.15 -2.17 4.42
C MET A 51 11.36 -2.61 5.27
N PRO A 52 12.46 -3.16 4.72
CA PRO A 52 13.64 -3.51 5.50
C PRO A 52 14.26 -2.33 6.25
N ASP A 53 14.16 -1.12 5.70
CA ASP A 53 14.71 0.10 6.30
C ASP A 53 13.74 0.72 7.31
N LEU A 54 12.44 0.44 7.16
CA LEU A 54 11.36 1.00 8.01
C LEU A 54 11.01 0.10 9.21
N HIS A 55 11.38 -1.19 9.17
CA HIS A 55 10.94 -2.16 10.17
C HIS A 55 12.14 -2.88 10.83
N PRO A 56 12.38 -2.68 12.14
CA PRO A 56 13.62 -3.09 12.81
C PRO A 56 13.82 -4.61 12.94
N ARG A 57 12.77 -5.39 12.69
CA ARG A 57 12.80 -6.86 12.76
C ARG A 57 12.72 -7.53 11.37
N MET A 58 13.11 -6.83 10.32
CA MET A 58 13.16 -7.37 8.96
C MET A 58 14.62 -7.48 8.52
N ALA A 59 14.96 -8.58 7.83
CA ALA A 59 16.32 -8.78 7.35
C ALA A 59 16.66 -7.70 6.32
N SER A 60 17.89 -7.19 6.34
CA SER A 60 18.35 -6.19 5.37
C SER A 60 19.82 -6.42 5.05
N LYS A 61 20.28 -5.85 3.93
CA LYS A 61 21.68 -5.99 3.48
C LYS A 61 22.67 -5.20 4.35
N HIS A 62 22.17 -4.25 5.14
CA HIS A 62 22.98 -3.36 5.97
C HIS A 62 23.27 -3.94 7.36
N HIS A 63 22.59 -5.01 7.76
CA HIS A 63 22.71 -5.61 9.08
C HIS A 63 23.32 -7.02 9.01
N GLY A 64 24.22 -7.31 9.95
CA GLY A 64 24.82 -8.64 10.10
C GLY A 64 23.89 -9.65 10.80
N PRO A 65 24.36 -10.89 11.02
CA PRO A 65 23.59 -11.93 11.70
C PRO A 65 23.15 -11.48 13.11
N THR A 66 21.86 -11.63 13.40
CA THR A 66 21.30 -11.35 14.74
C THR A 66 20.85 -12.65 15.41
N PRO A 67 20.94 -12.77 16.76
CA PRO A 67 20.46 -13.95 17.47
C PRO A 67 18.95 -14.20 17.32
N THR A 68 18.19 -13.14 17.04
CA THR A 68 16.74 -13.18 16.80
C THR A 68 16.44 -13.49 15.34
N ARG A 69 15.44 -14.36 15.09
CA ARG A 69 14.92 -14.59 13.74
C ARG A 69 14.31 -13.30 13.19
N GLN A 70 14.78 -12.89 12.03
CA GLN A 70 14.29 -11.73 11.30
C GLN A 70 13.14 -12.12 10.37
N LEU A 71 12.26 -11.17 10.06
CA LEU A 71 11.24 -11.30 9.02
C LEU A 71 11.88 -11.24 7.63
N GLU A 72 11.37 -12.01 6.70
CA GLU A 72 11.77 -11.93 5.30
C GLU A 72 11.29 -10.60 4.70
N PRO A 73 12.12 -9.89 3.92
CA PRO A 73 11.66 -8.73 3.15
C PRO A 73 10.56 -9.10 2.16
N PRO A 74 9.53 -8.28 1.99
CA PRO A 74 8.48 -8.56 1.02
C PRO A 74 8.99 -8.52 -0.44
N GLY A 75 10.04 -7.73 -0.71
CA GLY A 75 10.62 -7.57 -2.04
C GLY A 75 9.74 -6.74 -2.99
N PHE A 76 10.18 -6.62 -4.25
CA PHE A 76 9.43 -5.93 -5.29
C PHE A 76 8.08 -6.62 -5.52
N LEU A 77 6.99 -5.84 -5.52
CA LEU A 77 5.61 -6.33 -5.58
C LEU A 77 5.19 -7.27 -4.43
N GLY A 78 5.97 -7.41 -3.37
CA GLY A 78 5.61 -8.30 -2.26
C GLY A 78 5.65 -9.79 -2.60
N ILE A 79 6.35 -10.18 -3.67
CA ILE A 79 6.33 -11.56 -4.20
C ILE A 79 6.90 -12.60 -3.22
N ASN A 80 7.77 -12.20 -2.29
CA ASN A 80 8.32 -13.12 -1.29
C ASN A 80 7.24 -13.61 -0.32
N TYR A 81 6.12 -12.89 -0.20
CA TYR A 81 4.98 -13.29 0.63
C TYR A 81 3.91 -14.07 -0.15
N GLY A 82 4.15 -14.36 -1.43
CA GLY A 82 3.27 -15.16 -2.26
C GLY A 82 3.01 -14.53 -3.62
N ARG A 83 2.83 -15.39 -4.63
CA ARG A 83 2.62 -14.97 -6.02
C ARG A 83 1.33 -14.18 -6.24
N ASN A 84 0.34 -14.36 -5.37
CA ASN A 84 -0.96 -13.67 -5.46
C ASN A 84 -0.98 -12.33 -4.72
N THR A 85 0.06 -12.00 -3.93
CA THR A 85 0.14 -10.75 -3.16
C THR A 85 -0.07 -9.50 -4.03
N PRO A 86 0.57 -9.36 -5.21
CA PRO A 86 0.35 -8.19 -6.06
C PRO A 86 -1.10 -8.09 -6.54
N ALA A 87 -1.65 -9.20 -7.05
CA ALA A 87 -3.01 -9.23 -7.60
C ALA A 87 -4.06 -8.89 -6.55
N ILE A 88 -4.01 -9.52 -5.37
CA ILE A 88 -4.96 -9.27 -4.29
C ILE A 88 -4.84 -7.83 -3.78
N THR A 89 -3.61 -7.31 -3.66
CA THR A 89 -3.38 -5.93 -3.21
C THR A 89 -3.99 -4.93 -4.19
N LEU A 90 -3.79 -5.13 -5.50
CA LEU A 90 -4.37 -4.24 -6.53
C LEU A 90 -5.90 -4.32 -6.55
N VAL A 91 -6.48 -5.52 -6.47
CA VAL A 91 -7.94 -5.69 -6.41
C VAL A 91 -8.51 -5.00 -5.17
N ALA A 92 -7.89 -5.19 -4.00
CA ALA A 92 -8.34 -4.58 -2.76
C ALA A 92 -8.30 -3.04 -2.85
N HIS A 93 -7.22 -2.46 -3.37
CA HIS A 93 -7.11 -1.01 -3.50
C HIS A 93 -8.02 -0.44 -4.59
N PHE A 94 -8.23 -1.17 -5.68
CA PHE A 94 -9.22 -0.81 -6.70
C PHE A 94 -10.61 -0.73 -6.07
N LEU A 95 -11.05 -1.76 -5.34
CA LEU A 95 -12.35 -1.77 -4.68
C LEU A 95 -12.47 -0.67 -3.61
N TYR A 96 -11.42 -0.44 -2.82
CA TYR A 96 -11.37 0.68 -1.88
C TYR A 96 -11.57 2.02 -2.57
N GLY A 97 -10.85 2.24 -3.68
CA GLY A 97 -10.98 3.44 -4.50
C GLY A 97 -12.36 3.58 -5.13
N VAL A 98 -12.96 2.50 -5.64
CA VAL A 98 -14.32 2.50 -6.18
C VAL A 98 -15.32 2.94 -5.11
N LEU A 99 -15.22 2.40 -3.90
CA LEU A 99 -16.10 2.78 -2.80
C LEU A 99 -15.93 4.26 -2.45
N LEU A 100 -14.70 4.75 -2.34
CA LEU A 100 -14.46 6.18 -2.10
C LEU A 100 -15.07 7.02 -3.22
N GLY A 101 -14.75 6.76 -4.49
CA GLY A 101 -15.23 7.59 -5.60
C GLY A 101 -16.74 7.49 -5.88
N ALA A 102 -17.40 6.40 -5.46
CA ALA A 102 -18.85 6.24 -5.60
C ALA A 102 -19.66 6.91 -4.49
N PHE A 103 -19.04 7.11 -3.31
CA PHE A 103 -19.68 7.68 -2.12
C PHE A 103 -19.04 9.00 -1.66
N TYR A 104 -18.13 9.55 -2.46
CA TYR A 104 -17.57 10.90 -2.30
C TYR A 104 -18.60 11.94 -2.74
#